data_AF-A0A2H6N8Y8-F1
#
_entry.id   AF-A0A2H6N8Y8-F1
#
_cell.length_a   1.000
_cell.length_b   1.000
_cell.length_c   1.000
_cell.angle_alpha   90.00
_cell.angle_beta   90.00
_cell.angle_gamma   90.00
#
_symmetry.space_group_name_H-M   'P 1'
#
loop_
_entity.id
_entity.type
_entity.pdbx_description
1 polymer ?
#
loop_
_entity_poly.entity_id
_entity_poly.type
_entity_poly.pdbx_seq_one_letter_code
_entity_poly.pdbx_strand_id
1 'polypeptide(L)'
;GLYKELTELGKIPTGTEERFDKKKPVHLLGIKLEEEQVKETMIAWAKNFGYTIALDDWQKVWDRNYKVTMSTTYKENLYKVFYRWHYAPARLVKMFKDKSAKCWKCRQTPGTYYHMWWTCDEAKKYWTKICSWLEEMIQQHIDLKPEIFL
;
A
#
# COMPACT_ATOMS: atom_id res chain seq x y z
N GLY A 1 18.77 -6.66 -20.01
CA GLY A 1 17.37 -6.74 -19.54
C GLY A 1 17.28 -7.96 -18.67
N LEU A 2 17.00 -7.79 -17.38
CA LEU A 2 17.21 -8.74 -16.28
C LEU A 2 16.74 -10.19 -16.53
N TYR A 3 15.79 -10.41 -17.44
CA TYR A 3 15.33 -11.73 -17.89
C TYR A 3 16.39 -12.53 -18.68
N LYS A 4 17.29 -11.85 -19.41
CA LYS A 4 18.36 -12.52 -20.18
C LYS A 4 19.55 -12.93 -19.30
N GLU A 5 19.91 -12.13 -18.29
CA GLU A 5 21.02 -12.43 -17.37
C GLU A 5 20.72 -13.64 -16.47
N LEU A 6 19.45 -13.83 -16.07
CA LEU A 6 19.02 -15.00 -15.29
C LEU A 6 19.12 -16.32 -16.07
N THR A 7 19.08 -16.26 -17.41
CA THR A 7 19.18 -17.47 -18.24
C THR A 7 20.62 -17.98 -18.34
N GLU A 8 21.61 -17.11 -18.17
CA GLU A 8 23.03 -17.49 -18.30
C GLU A 8 23.62 -18.07 -17.01
N LEU A 9 23.10 -17.69 -15.84
CA LEU A 9 23.54 -18.24 -14.54
C LEU A 9 23.07 -19.68 -14.28
N GLY A 10 22.24 -20.26 -15.16
CA GLY A 10 21.71 -21.63 -15.05
C GLY A 10 22.61 -22.73 -15.62
N LYS A 11 23.85 -22.43 -16.03
CA LYS A 11 24.79 -23.40 -16.62
C LYS A 11 25.95 -23.72 -15.68
N ILE A 12 25.71 -24.57 -14.68
CA ILE A 12 26.75 -25.37 -14.01
C ILE A 12 26.36 -26.85 -14.21
N PRO A 13 27.25 -27.71 -14.75
CA PRO A 13 26.86 -29.07 -15.10
C PRO A 13 26.96 -30.06 -13.94
N THR A 14 25.94 -30.93 -13.92
CA THR A 14 25.92 -32.36 -13.52
C THR A 14 26.06 -32.75 -12.06
N GLY A 15 25.01 -33.43 -11.57
CA GLY A 15 25.03 -34.29 -10.39
C GLY A 15 23.63 -34.72 -9.97
N THR A 16 23.16 -35.84 -10.56
CA THR A 16 21.98 -36.65 -10.16
C THR A 16 20.59 -36.00 -10.15
N GLU A 17 19.70 -36.54 -10.99
CA GLU A 17 18.28 -36.19 -11.09
C GLU A 17 17.50 -36.52 -9.80
N GLU A 18 17.36 -35.55 -8.91
CA GLU A 18 16.11 -35.42 -8.17
C GLU A 18 15.23 -34.44 -8.96
N ARG A 19 14.01 -34.85 -9.32
CA ARG A 19 12.99 -33.95 -9.86
C ARG A 19 12.65 -32.91 -8.79
N PHE A 20 13.48 -31.89 -8.64
CA PHE A 20 13.15 -30.69 -7.91
C PHE A 20 11.96 -30.07 -8.63
N ASP A 21 10.79 -30.23 -8.02
CA ASP A 21 9.53 -29.72 -8.51
C ASP A 21 9.68 -28.20 -8.70
N LYS A 22 9.94 -27.77 -9.95
CA LYS A 22 10.28 -26.39 -10.31
C LYS A 22 9.24 -25.37 -9.85
N LYS A 23 8.06 -25.83 -9.44
CA LYS A 23 6.99 -25.03 -8.81
C LYS A 23 7.30 -24.59 -7.38
N LYS A 24 7.99 -25.40 -6.57
CA LYS A 24 8.30 -25.06 -5.17
C LYS A 24 9.24 -23.84 -5.03
N PRO A 25 10.35 -23.73 -5.78
CA PRO A 25 11.22 -22.56 -5.70
C PRO A 25 10.50 -21.28 -6.10
N VAL A 26 9.71 -21.32 -7.19
CA VAL A 26 8.97 -20.15 -7.69
C VAL A 26 7.93 -19.68 -6.67
N HIS A 27 7.20 -20.60 -6.05
CA HIS A 27 6.23 -20.27 -5.00
C HIS A 27 6.90 -19.66 -3.75
N LEU A 28 8.01 -20.24 -3.29
CA LEU A 28 8.78 -19.70 -2.16
C LEU A 28 9.37 -18.32 -2.46
N LEU A 29 9.79 -18.07 -3.70
CA LEU A 29 10.24 -16.75 -4.15
C LEU A 29 9.08 -15.75 -4.17
N GLY A 30 7.88 -16.17 -4.59
CA GLY A 30 6.67 -15.36 -4.54
C GLY A 30 6.32 -14.92 -3.11
N ILE A 31 6.29 -15.85 -2.17
CA ILE A 31 6.03 -15.55 -0.75
C ILE A 31 7.06 -14.58 -0.20
N LYS A 32 8.36 -14.82 -0.43
CA LYS A 32 9.42 -13.92 0.04
C LYS A 32 9.28 -12.51 -0.54
N LEU A 33 8.91 -12.39 -1.80
CA LEU A 33 8.70 -11.10 -2.45
C LEU A 33 7.50 -10.36 -1.84
N GLU A 34 6.40 -11.08 -1.57
CA GLU A 34 5.22 -10.52 -0.90
C GLU A 34 5.56 -10.06 0.52
N GLU A 35 6.29 -10.87 1.30
CA GLU A 35 6.75 -10.52 2.65
C GLU A 35 7.62 -9.25 2.65
N GLU A 36 8.57 -9.14 1.73
CA GLU A 36 9.41 -7.94 1.62
C GLU A 36 8.60 -6.71 1.18
N GLN A 37 7.68 -6.85 0.23
CA GLN A 37 6.80 -5.77 -0.19
C GLN A 37 5.90 -5.28 0.96
N VAL A 38 5.41 -6.19 1.81
CA VAL A 38 4.65 -5.84 3.02
C VAL A 38 5.51 -5.04 3.99
N LYS A 39 6.75 -5.47 4.25
CA LYS A 39 7.68 -4.75 5.15
C LYS A 39 8.02 -3.36 4.63
N GLU A 40 8.35 -3.22 3.35
CA GLU A 40 8.65 -1.92 2.73
C GLU A 40 7.46 -0.97 2.85
N THR A 41 6.25 -1.48 2.60
CA THR A 41 5.01 -0.72 2.70
C THR A 41 4.79 -0.22 4.13
N MET A 42 4.93 -1.10 5.12
CA MET A 42 4.78 -0.78 6.53
C MET A 42 5.79 0.29 6.98
N ILE A 43 7.07 0.16 6.60
CA ILE A 43 8.12 1.16 6.89
C ILE A 43 7.75 2.51 6.28
N ALA A 44 7.27 2.50 5.03
CA ALA A 44 6.91 3.72 4.34
C ALA A 44 5.70 4.42 4.99
N TRP A 45 4.76 3.67 5.58
CA TRP A 45 3.65 4.22 6.37
C TRP A 45 4.10 4.74 7.73
N ALA A 46 4.92 3.99 8.46
CA ALA A 46 5.50 4.42 9.73
C ALA A 46 6.22 5.78 9.57
N LYS A 47 6.98 5.96 8.48
CA LYS A 47 7.63 7.22 8.15
C LYS A 47 6.64 8.37 7.92
N ASN A 48 5.49 8.11 7.27
CA ASN A 48 4.46 9.14 7.06
C ASN A 48 3.77 9.52 8.37
N PHE A 49 3.50 8.54 9.22
CA PHE A 49 2.79 8.73 10.48
C PHE A 49 3.68 9.39 11.54
N GLY A 50 4.99 9.22 11.45
CA GLY A 50 5.95 9.77 12.40
C GLY A 50 6.14 8.88 13.64
N TYR A 51 5.65 7.65 13.62
CA TYR A 51 5.83 6.66 14.68
C TYR A 51 5.89 5.24 14.10
N THR A 52 6.46 4.33 14.88
CA THR A 52 6.58 2.92 14.52
C THR A 52 5.23 2.23 14.53
N ILE A 53 4.97 1.39 13.52
CA ILE A 53 3.79 0.53 13.46
C ILE A 53 4.21 -0.88 13.87
N ALA A 54 3.55 -1.45 14.87
CA ALA A 54 3.78 -2.84 15.25
C ALA A 54 3.23 -3.78 14.17
N LEU A 55 3.97 -4.86 13.87
CA LEU A 55 3.57 -5.83 12.84
C LEU A 55 2.20 -6.45 13.15
N ASP A 56 1.91 -6.73 14.42
CA ASP A 56 0.63 -7.27 14.85
C ASP A 56 -0.53 -6.31 14.58
N ASP A 57 -0.33 -5.01 14.79
CA ASP A 57 -1.36 -4.01 14.51
C ASP A 57 -1.53 -3.80 13.01
N TRP A 58 -0.44 -3.84 12.24
CA TRP A 58 -0.47 -3.84 10.78
C TRP A 58 -1.29 -5.01 10.22
N GLN A 59 -1.06 -6.21 10.75
CA GLN A 59 -1.79 -7.42 10.37
C GLN A 59 -3.28 -7.32 10.75
N LYS A 60 -3.61 -6.76 11.92
CA LYS A 60 -5.01 -6.55 12.34
C LYS A 60 -5.76 -5.62 11.38
N VAL A 61 -5.13 -4.53 10.92
CA VAL A 61 -5.73 -3.63 9.93
C VAL A 61 -5.99 -4.39 8.63
N TRP A 62 -4.98 -5.15 8.16
CA TRP A 62 -5.10 -5.98 6.96
C TRP A 62 -6.27 -6.98 7.04
N ASP A 63 -6.33 -7.76 8.11
CA ASP A 63 -7.34 -8.81 8.30
C ASP A 63 -8.75 -8.26 8.38
N ARG A 64 -8.92 -7.07 8.99
CA ARG A 64 -10.21 -6.37 9.05
C ARG A 64 -10.64 -5.91 7.66
N ASN A 65 -9.75 -5.25 6.93
CA ASN A 65 -10.05 -4.67 5.62
C ASN A 65 -10.35 -5.73 4.57
N TYR A 66 -9.67 -6.87 4.60
CA TYR A 66 -9.98 -7.97 3.70
C TYR A 66 -11.39 -8.57 3.90
N LYS A 67 -11.90 -8.51 5.14
CA LYS A 67 -13.18 -9.11 5.55
C LYS A 67 -14.37 -8.14 5.51
N VAL A 68 -14.13 -6.83 5.41
CA VAL A 68 -15.16 -5.79 5.58
C VAL A 68 -16.26 -5.83 4.51
N THR A 69 -15.97 -6.31 3.30
CA THR A 69 -16.95 -6.39 2.21
C THR A 69 -16.62 -7.49 1.23
N MET A 70 -17.63 -8.00 0.53
CA MET A 70 -17.47 -8.94 -0.59
C MET A 70 -17.25 -8.24 -1.94
N SER A 71 -17.41 -6.92 -2.02
CA SER A 71 -17.18 -6.15 -3.25
C SER A 71 -15.72 -6.22 -3.68
N THR A 72 -15.47 -6.81 -4.84
CA THR A 72 -14.13 -6.93 -5.42
C THR A 72 -13.51 -5.56 -5.71
N THR A 73 -14.29 -4.63 -6.24
CA THR A 73 -13.85 -3.25 -6.50
C THR A 73 -13.42 -2.54 -5.22
N TYR A 74 -14.17 -2.72 -4.13
CA TYR A 74 -13.81 -2.11 -2.86
C TYR A 74 -12.55 -2.76 -2.27
N LYS A 75 -12.45 -4.09 -2.31
CA LYS A 75 -11.22 -4.79 -1.91
C LYS A 75 -10.03 -4.27 -2.70
N GLU A 76 -10.12 -4.21 -4.02
CA GLU A 76 -9.04 -3.68 -4.88
C GLU A 76 -8.62 -2.27 -4.47
N ASN A 77 -9.58 -1.40 -4.16
CA ASN A 77 -9.28 -0.06 -3.66
C ASN A 77 -8.53 -0.08 -2.32
N LEU A 78 -8.93 -0.93 -1.37
CA LEU A 78 -8.20 -1.13 -0.11
C LEU A 78 -6.78 -1.66 -0.36
N TYR A 79 -6.61 -2.68 -1.22
CA TYR A 79 -5.28 -3.18 -1.60
C TYR A 79 -4.41 -2.03 -2.15
N LYS A 80 -4.94 -1.24 -3.08
CA LYS A 80 -4.22 -0.10 -3.64
C LYS A 80 -3.91 0.96 -2.58
N VAL A 81 -4.78 1.16 -1.58
CA VAL A 81 -4.53 2.08 -0.48
C VAL A 81 -3.40 1.57 0.41
N PHE A 82 -3.56 0.36 0.92
CA PHE A 82 -2.68 -0.32 1.85
C PHE A 82 -1.26 -0.45 1.29
N TYR A 83 -1.12 -1.02 0.09
CA TYR A 83 0.16 -1.20 -0.62
C TYR A 83 0.66 0.06 -1.35
N ARG A 84 -0.02 1.20 -1.18
CA ARG A 84 0.36 2.50 -1.78
C ARG A 84 0.49 2.47 -3.29
N TRP A 85 -0.37 1.69 -3.96
CA TRP A 85 -0.25 1.42 -5.39
C TRP A 85 -0.77 2.55 -6.28
N HIS A 86 -1.61 3.45 -5.74
CA HIS A 86 -2.08 4.60 -6.50
C HIS A 86 -0.92 5.52 -6.92
N TYR A 87 -0.93 5.92 -8.20
CA TYR A 87 -0.01 6.91 -8.72
C TYR A 87 -0.45 8.32 -8.31
N ALA A 88 0.15 8.82 -7.23
CA ALA A 88 -0.09 10.19 -6.78
C ALA A 88 0.49 11.22 -7.79
N PRO A 89 -0.07 12.45 -7.90
CA PRO A 89 0.40 13.51 -8.79
C PRO A 89 1.92 13.75 -8.75
N ALA A 90 2.50 13.74 -7.54
CA ALA A 90 3.93 13.94 -7.35
C ALA A 90 4.79 12.80 -7.95
N ARG A 91 4.21 11.61 -8.16
CA ARG A 91 4.84 10.49 -8.88
C ARG A 91 4.56 10.58 -10.39
N LEU A 92 3.34 10.95 -10.78
CA LEU A 92 2.93 11.04 -12.18
C LEU A 92 3.74 12.05 -12.99
N VAL A 93 4.04 13.22 -12.41
CA VAL A 93 4.85 14.26 -13.09
C VAL A 93 6.26 13.77 -13.46
N LYS A 94 6.78 12.75 -12.77
CA LYS A 94 8.10 12.16 -13.08
C LYS A 94 8.05 11.24 -14.30
N MET A 95 6.86 10.72 -14.64
CA MET A 95 6.63 9.80 -15.76
C MET A 95 6.12 10.54 -16.99
N PHE A 96 5.30 11.57 -16.77
CA PHE A 96 4.60 12.30 -17.81
C PHE A 96 4.85 13.81 -17.66
N LYS A 97 5.52 14.39 -18.66
CA LYS A 97 5.99 15.79 -18.63
C LYS A 97 4.85 16.83 -18.68
N ASP A 98 3.66 16.44 -19.12
CA ASP A 98 2.47 17.30 -19.26
C ASP A 98 1.60 17.34 -17.99
N LYS A 99 1.94 16.57 -16.94
CA LYS A 99 1.13 16.47 -15.73
C LYS A 99 1.60 17.45 -14.66
N SER A 100 0.65 17.95 -13.86
CA SER A 100 0.96 18.76 -12.69
C SER A 100 1.28 17.89 -11.48
N ALA A 101 2.28 18.29 -10.70
CA ALA A 101 2.57 17.68 -9.40
C ALA A 101 1.53 18.05 -8.32
N LYS A 102 0.66 19.04 -8.58
CA LYS A 102 -0.29 19.58 -7.59
C LYS A 102 -1.35 18.54 -7.20
N CYS A 103 -1.74 18.57 -5.94
CA CYS A 103 -2.83 17.76 -5.40
C CYS A 103 -4.13 18.00 -6.17
N TRP A 104 -4.85 16.93 -6.53
CA TRP A 104 -6.12 17.03 -7.25
C TRP A 104 -7.25 17.65 -6.43
N LYS A 105 -7.14 17.61 -5.09
CA LYS A 105 -8.14 18.14 -4.16
C LYS A 105 -7.91 19.64 -3.89
N CYS A 106 -6.82 19.98 -3.19
CA CYS A 106 -6.56 21.37 -2.79
C CYS A 106 -5.90 22.23 -3.88
N ARG A 107 -5.27 21.62 -4.90
CA ARG A 107 -4.53 22.30 -5.99
C ARG A 107 -3.38 23.23 -5.54
N GLN A 108 -2.97 23.17 -4.28
CA GLN A 108 -1.96 24.06 -3.69
C GLN A 108 -0.60 23.39 -3.55
N THR A 109 -0.54 22.27 -2.85
CA THR A 109 0.68 21.53 -2.52
C THR A 109 0.91 20.34 -3.46
N PRO A 110 2.14 19.81 -3.57
CA PRO A 110 2.39 18.57 -4.29
C PRO A 110 1.53 17.43 -3.75
N GLY A 111 0.85 16.73 -4.65
CA GLY A 111 0.02 15.55 -4.34
C GLY A 111 0.90 14.35 -4.06
N THR A 112 1.52 14.31 -2.88
CA THR A 112 2.13 13.08 -2.36
C THR A 112 1.02 12.12 -1.90
N TYR A 113 1.37 10.84 -1.77
CA TYR A 113 0.40 9.82 -1.36
C TYR A 113 -0.28 10.18 -0.02
N TYR A 114 0.53 10.45 1.01
CA TYR A 114 0.02 10.79 2.34
C TYR A 114 -0.73 12.11 2.36
N HIS A 115 -0.30 13.08 1.55
CA HIS A 115 -1.02 14.33 1.44
C HIS A 115 -2.43 14.14 0.88
N MET A 116 -2.57 13.40 -0.21
CA MET A 116 -3.87 13.20 -0.84
C MET A 116 -4.93 12.56 0.06
N TRP A 117 -4.52 11.67 0.96
CA TRP A 117 -5.43 10.89 1.78
C TRP A 117 -5.59 11.42 3.21
N TRP A 118 -4.57 12.10 3.75
CA TRP A 118 -4.57 12.55 5.15
C TRP A 118 -4.24 14.02 5.32
N THR A 119 -3.08 14.49 4.87
CA THR A 119 -2.62 15.84 5.27
C THR A 119 -3.26 16.98 4.47
N CYS A 120 -3.90 16.70 3.34
CA CYS A 120 -4.65 17.68 2.55
C CYS A 120 -5.86 18.20 3.33
N ASP A 121 -6.04 19.52 3.36
CA ASP A 121 -7.15 20.14 4.11
C ASP A 121 -8.52 19.67 3.62
N GLU A 122 -8.70 19.50 2.31
CA GLU A 122 -9.94 18.93 1.76
C GLU A 122 -10.16 17.47 2.17
N ALA A 123 -9.09 16.68 2.34
CA ALA A 123 -9.20 15.31 2.84
C ALA A 123 -9.52 15.30 4.35
N LYS A 124 -8.87 16.17 5.14
CA LYS A 124 -9.16 16.33 6.57
C LYS A 124 -10.61 16.73 6.79
N LYS A 125 -11.12 17.74 6.08
CA LYS A 125 -12.52 18.17 6.15
C LYS A 125 -13.49 17.00 5.90
N TYR A 126 -13.19 16.17 4.89
CA TYR A 126 -13.98 14.98 4.59
C TYR A 126 -13.96 13.99 5.76
N TRP A 127 -12.77 13.61 6.26
CA TRP A 127 -12.65 12.64 7.36
C TRP A 127 -13.26 13.15 8.66
N THR A 128 -13.06 14.43 9.00
CA THR A 128 -13.70 15.05 10.17
C THR A 128 -15.21 14.95 10.07
N LYS A 129 -15.81 15.24 8.91
CA LYS A 129 -17.26 15.12 8.73
C LYS A 129 -17.75 13.68 8.93
N ILE A 130 -17.05 12.70 8.36
CA ILE A 130 -17.39 11.28 8.52
C ILE A 130 -17.27 10.85 9.98
N CYS A 131 -16.19 11.22 10.67
CA CYS A 131 -15.99 10.91 12.07
C CYS A 131 -17.08 11.52 12.94
N SER A 132 -17.39 12.81 12.80
CA SER A 132 -18.47 13.44 13.57
C SER A 132 -19.82 12.73 13.38
N TRP A 133 -20.15 12.36 12.13
CA TRP A 133 -21.36 11.60 11.86
C TRP A 133 -21.36 10.23 12.55
N LEU A 134 -20.23 9.53 12.53
CA LEU A 134 -20.11 8.23 13.20
C LEU A 134 -20.20 8.36 14.71
N GLU A 135 -19.53 9.35 15.31
CA GLU A 135 -19.57 9.64 16.74
C GLU A 135 -21.00 9.94 17.22
N GLU A 136 -21.75 10.74 16.46
CA GLU A 136 -23.17 11.01 16.72
C GLU A 136 -24.03 9.73 16.67
N MET A 137 -23.74 8.82 15.73
CA MET A 137 -24.49 7.57 15.60
C MET A 137 -24.17 6.55 16.69
N ILE A 138 -22.90 6.39 17.04
CA ILE A 138 -22.45 5.36 17.99
C ILE A 138 -22.37 5.86 19.43
N GLN A 139 -22.50 7.18 19.65
CA GLN A 139 -22.38 7.85 20.94
C GLN A 139 -21.03 7.58 21.64
N GLN A 140 -19.95 7.49 20.85
CA GLN A 140 -18.58 7.28 21.31
C GLN A 140 -17.62 8.15 20.53
N HIS A 141 -16.54 8.58 21.18
CA HIS A 141 -15.48 9.36 20.54
C HIS A 141 -14.58 8.48 19.66
N ILE A 142 -14.19 8.99 18.49
CA ILE A 142 -13.29 8.35 17.55
C ILE A 142 -12.05 9.24 17.38
N ASP A 143 -10.89 8.73 17.81
CA ASP A 143 -9.62 9.40 17.57
C ASP A 143 -9.32 9.50 16.06
N LEU A 144 -9.27 10.71 15.50
CA LEU A 144 -8.82 10.93 14.13
C LEU A 144 -7.31 10.68 13.98
N LYS A 145 -6.97 9.43 13.65
CA LYS A 145 -5.61 9.00 13.30
C LYS A 145 -5.53 8.60 11.83
N PRO A 146 -4.35 8.72 11.19
CA PRO A 146 -4.20 8.42 9.77
C PRO A 146 -4.54 6.97 9.41
N GLU A 147 -4.54 6.04 10.36
CA GLU A 147 -4.95 4.67 10.15
C GLU A 147 -6.44 4.53 9.77
N ILE A 148 -7.28 5.55 9.99
CA ILE A 148 -8.71 5.50 9.63
C ILE A 148 -8.95 5.25 8.14
N PHE A 149 -8.05 5.72 7.26
CA PHE A 149 -8.22 5.51 5.83
C PHE A 149 -7.51 4.27 5.30
N LEU A 150 -6.76 3.54 6.16
CA LEU A 150 -6.03 2.33 5.79
C LEU A 150 -6.91 1.09 5.85
#